data_AF-A0A2V6FYJ9-F1
#
_entry.id   AF-A0A2V6FYJ9-F1
#
_cell.length_a   1.000
_cell.length_b   1.000
_cell.length_c   1.000
_cell.angle_alpha   90.00
_cell.angle_beta   90.00
_cell.angle_gamma   90.00
#
_symmetry.space_group_name_H-M   'P 1'
#
loop_
_entity.id
_entity.type
_entity.pdbx_description
1 polymer ?
#
loop_
_entity_poly.entity_id
_entity_poly.type
_entity_poly.pdbx_seq_one_letter_code
_entity_poly.pdbx_strand_id
1 'polypeptide(L)' 'MSYNVKKGKQTADGQRDKFRTFEDLDVYQVARGFRKKMYAVTRPLPDFEKYDLGSQIRRTAVSL' A
#
# COMPACT_ATOMS: atom_id res chain seq x y z
N MET A 1 -15.33 13.09 0.34
CA MET A 1 -15.21 12.43 -0.97
C MET A 1 -15.52 10.95 -0.77
N SER A 2 -16.74 10.52 -1.07
CA SER A 2 -17.23 9.18 -0.73
C SER A 2 -17.24 8.31 -1.99
N TYR A 3 -16.41 7.26 -2.04
CA TYR A 3 -16.36 6.36 -3.19
C TYR A 3 -17.44 5.29 -3.09
N ASN A 4 -18.32 5.25 -4.08
CA ASN A 4 -19.46 4.33 -4.17
C ASN A 4 -19.02 3.05 -4.89
N VAL A 5 -18.70 1.98 -4.16
CA VAL A 5 -18.28 0.70 -4.75
C VAL A 5 -19.49 -0.22 -4.92
N LYS A 6 -19.90 -0.50 -6.16
CA LYS A 6 -20.94 -1.49 -6.48
C LYS A 6 -20.44 -2.90 -6.14
N LYS A 7 -21.14 -3.61 -5.25
CA LYS A 7 -20.83 -4.99 -4.86
C LYS A 7 -21.22 -5.97 -5.97
N GLY A 8 -20.22 -6.58 -6.63
CA GLY A 8 -20.42 -7.77 -7.46
C GLY A 8 -20.78 -8.99 -6.61
N LYS A 9 -21.68 -9.85 -7.12
CA LYS A 9 -22.13 -11.11 -6.51
C LYS A 9 -20.93 -12.03 -6.26
N GLN A 10 -20.67 -12.38 -4.99
CA GLN A 10 -19.70 -13.40 -4.60
C GLN A 10 -20.44 -14.72 -4.31
N THR A 11 -20.11 -15.75 -5.09
CA THR A 11 -20.53 -17.15 -4.85
C THR A 11 -19.74 -17.76 -3.70
N ALA A 12 -20.45 -18.58 -2.91
CA ALA A 12 -20.04 -19.10 -1.62
C ALA A 12 -18.88 -20.09 -1.72
N ASP A 13 -17.89 -19.94 -0.83
CA ASP A 13 -17.14 -21.07 -0.25
C ASP A 13 -16.37 -20.63 0.99
N GLY A 14 -16.58 -21.37 2.09
CA GLY A 14 -15.74 -21.44 3.31
C GLY A 14 -15.46 -20.14 4.04
N GLN A 15 -16.27 -19.81 5.06
CA GLN A 15 -15.99 -18.86 6.17
C GLN A 15 -14.94 -17.76 5.86
N ARG A 16 -15.14 -17.02 4.77
CA ARG A 16 -14.27 -15.91 4.40
C ARG A 16 -14.59 -14.78 5.37
N ASP A 17 -13.65 -14.43 6.23
CA ASP A 17 -13.72 -13.16 6.95
C ASP A 17 -14.05 -12.09 5.91
N LYS A 18 -15.25 -11.51 6.04
CA LYS A 18 -15.75 -10.57 5.05
C LYS A 18 -14.79 -9.39 5.04
N PHE A 19 -13.96 -9.26 4.01
CA PHE A 19 -13.17 -8.05 3.78
C PHE A 19 -14.14 -6.85 3.81
N ARG A 20 -14.00 -6.00 4.83
CA ARG A 20 -14.88 -4.84 5.04
C ARG A 20 -14.31 -3.63 4.33
N THR A 21 -12.98 -3.53 4.28
CA THR A 21 -12.22 -2.46 3.65
C THR A 21 -11.01 -3.01 2.89
N PHE A 22 -10.34 -2.17 2.10
CA PHE A 22 -9.09 -2.54 1.45
C PHE A 22 -7.96 -2.80 2.48
N GLU A 23 -8.08 -2.27 3.70
CA GLU A 23 -7.07 -2.44 4.75
C GLU A 23 -7.02 -3.89 5.27
N ASP A 24 -8.12 -4.63 5.12
CA ASP A 24 -8.24 -6.02 5.50
C ASP A 24 -7.53 -6.96 4.49
N LEU A 25 -7.16 -6.46 3.31
CA LEU A 25 -6.50 -7.27 2.29
C LEU A 25 -5.06 -7.56 2.72
N ASP A 26 -4.67 -8.84 2.74
CA ASP A 26 -3.29 -9.25 3.04
C ASP A 26 -2.26 -8.51 2.17
N VAL A 27 -2.56 -8.36 0.87
CA VAL A 27 -1.70 -7.62 -0.07
C VAL A 27 -1.51 -6.17 0.34
N TYR A 28 -2.56 -5.51 0.85
CA TYR A 28 -2.47 -4.14 1.34
C TYR A 28 -1.61 -4.06 2.61
N GLN A 29 -1.79 -4.98 3.54
CA GLN A 29 -0.99 -5.02 4.77
C GLN A 29 0.50 -5.23 4.46
N VAL A 30 0.81 -6.15 3.55
CA VAL A 30 2.17 -6.40 3.06
C VAL A 30 2.74 -5.18 2.34
N ALA A 31 1.98 -4.57 1.42
CA ALA A 31 2.39 -3.36 0.70
C ALA A 31 2.65 -2.18 1.66
N ARG A 32 1.79 -1.99 2.67
CA ARG A 32 1.97 -0.97 3.72
C ARG A 32 3.24 -1.23 4.53
N GLY A 33 3.54 -2.48 4.86
CA GLY A 33 4.79 -2.88 5.51
C GLY A 33 6.01 -2.59 4.63
N PHE A 34 5.94 -2.93 3.34
CA PHE A 34 6.98 -2.65 2.35
C PHE A 34 7.23 -1.14 2.21
N ARG A 35 6.17 -0.32 2.10
CA ARG A 35 6.28 1.14 2.05
C ARG A 35 7.06 1.69 3.23
N LYS A 36 6.76 1.25 4.46
CA LYS A 36 7.51 1.69 5.66
C LYS A 36 9.01 1.39 5.55
N LYS A 37 9.37 0.21 5.04
CA LYS A 37 10.78 -0.16 4.82
C LYS A 37 11.43 0.74 3.77
N MET A 38 10.73 1.08 2.68
CA MET A 38 11.25 1.99 1.67
C MET A 38 11.53 3.39 2.22
N TYR A 39 10.63 3.94 3.06
CA TYR A 39 10.90 5.21 3.74
C TYR A 39 12.15 5.12 4.62
N ALA A 40 12.36 4.00 5.33
CA ALA A 40 13.56 3.78 6.13
C ALA A 40 14.83 3.71 5.28
N VAL A 41 14.80 3.08 4.10
CA VAL A 41 15.93 3.03 3.15
C VAL A 41 16.28 4.43 2.63
N THR A 42 15.30 5.32 2.46
CA THR A 42 15.59 6.70 2.00
C THR A 42 16.16 7.63 3.07
N ARG A 43 16.07 7.28 4.36
CA ARG A 43 16.55 8.12 5.47
C ARG A 43 18.07 8.33 5.51
N PRO A 44 18.91 7.31 5.35
CA PRO A 44 20.37 7.47 5.37
C PRO A 44 20.96 7.96 4.05
N LEU A 45 20.15 8.24 3.02
CA LEU A 45 20.66 8.76 1.76
C LEU A 45 21.27 10.16 1.97
N PRO A 46 22.34 10.52 1.23
CA PRO A 46 22.89 11.86 1.26
C PRO A 46 21.84 12.93 0.91
N ASP A 47 22.00 14.14 1.45
CA ASP A 47 21.03 15.23 1.24
C ASP A 47 20.82 15.58 -0.25
N PHE A 48 21.85 15.40 -1.09
CA PHE A 48 21.74 15.64 -2.52
C PHE A 48 20.80 14.66 -3.24
N GLU A 49 20.54 13.47 -2.66
CA GLU A 49 19.58 12.48 -3.19
C GLU A 49 18.13 12.75 -2.79
N LYS A 50 17.88 13.76 -1.95
CA LYS A 50 16.55 14.04 -1.38
C LYS A 50 15.47 14.19 -2.44
N TYR A 51 15.81 14.90 -3.53
CA TYR A 51 14.91 15.20 -4.65
C TYR A 51 15.11 14.26 -5.83
N ASP A 52 16.23 13.53 -5.89
CA ASP A 52 16.45 12.49 -6.90
C ASP A 52 15.99 11.12 -6.37
N LEU A 53 16.92 10.21 -6.07
CA LEU A 53 16.61 8.82 -5.71
C LEU A 53 15.64 8.71 -4.53
N GLY A 54 15.80 9.55 -3.50
CA GLY A 54 14.94 9.55 -2.33
C GLY A 54 13.48 9.89 -2.68
N SER A 55 13.27 10.84 -3.60
CA SER A 55 11.91 11.23 -4.01
C SER A 55 11.27 10.18 -4.90
N GLN A 56 12.05 9.56 -5.78
CA GLN A 56 11.60 8.48 -6.67
C GLN A 56 11.15 7.25 -5.86
N ILE A 57 11.98 6.77 -4.93
CA ILE A 57 11.66 5.61 -4.08
C ILE A 57 10.36 5.83 -3.30
N ARG A 58 10.18 7.00 -2.66
CA ARG A 58 8.97 7.30 -1.89
C ARG A 58 7.72 7.32 -2.76
N ARG A 59 7.78 7.91 -3.96
CA ARG A 59 6.64 7.96 -4.89
C ARG A 59 6.28 6.57 -5.41
N THR A 60 7.26 5.80 -5.86
CA THR A 60 7.04 4.43 -6.35
C THR A 60 6.48 3.53 -5.25
N ALA A 61 6.96 3.66 -4.01
CA ALA A 61 6.46 2.89 -2.87
C ALA A 61 5.00 3.22 -2.47
N VAL A 62 4.47 4.39 -2.85
CA VAL A 62 3.06 4.76 -2.64
C VAL A 62 2.17 4.25 -3.78
N SER A 63 2.74 3.91 -4.93
CA SER A 63 2.00 3.37 -6.09
C SER A 63 1.64 1.89 -5.96
N LEU A 64 1.96 1.26 -4.82
CA LEU A 64 1.63 -0.13 -4.46
C LEU A 64 0.36 -0.18 -3.61
#